data_AF-A0A7T7I024-F1
#
_entry.id   AF-A0A7T7I024-F1
#
_cell.length_a   1.000
_cell.length_b   1.000
_cell.length_c   1.000
_cell.angle_alpha   90.00
_cell.angle_beta   90.00
_cell.angle_gamma   90.00
#
_symmetry.space_group_name_H-M   'P 1'
#
loop_
_entity.id
_entity.type
_entity.pdbx_description
1 polymer ?
#
loop_
_entity_poly.entity_id
_entity_poly.type
_entity_poly.pdbx_seq_one_letter_code
_entity_poly.pdbx_strand_id
1 'polypeptide(L)'
;MNRRSFLTAAATTAAATCATSLTATAANATPAVRTDAESRLLRDWFVATHRSMEAMTTELGLAADKIDVSGSGTPVPSAQTSPTNIGCGLWSTVAAAGLGVISAATMRSRLARTVAAVERLERAHGFWFNWYDAHDGSLLTTWPETGDPVRPFLSSVDNAWLVTGLRIAAHAHPGLRPRIAALLADADWSYYYTPFDPADPVAGPGQLRGGFWPDKPGKGEPTGHHYGALNTEPRMASYLGIADGSLPTDHYWHMMRTLLPGAGQEQEPQGEYVEIDGVRVWEGHYTYRGRKLVPTWGGSMFEALMVPLFVPESEWSPRSWGTTHRRYVRSQIEHGLIEEEYGYWGFSPASIPAGGYREYGVDGIGMQEEGYNSLGVVTPHASFLALPQARAEALSNLRALDRAFGAYDDRYGFRDSVDVTTGRVSDFVLALDQGMITAAIAQHLRPGLLQTPFRTAGFHTRVRPLLGKERFSL
;
A
#
# COMPACT_ATOMS: atom_id res chain seq x y z
N MET A 1 7.71 -33.54 16.63
CA MET A 1 8.65 -34.29 17.49
C MET A 1 8.86 -33.46 18.76
N ASN A 2 8.30 -33.91 19.88
CA ASN A 2 8.27 -33.20 21.17
C ASN A 2 9.66 -33.18 21.82
N ARG A 3 10.05 -32.06 22.44
CA ARG A 3 10.87 -32.03 23.67
C ARG A 3 10.84 -30.66 24.36
N ARG A 4 10.11 -30.62 25.48
CA ARG A 4 10.28 -29.64 26.56
C ARG A 4 11.40 -30.08 27.51
N SER A 5 11.93 -29.07 28.21
CA SER A 5 12.50 -29.08 29.56
C SER A 5 14.01 -29.27 29.72
N PHE A 6 14.68 -28.22 30.22
CA PHE A 6 15.56 -28.30 31.39
C PHE A 6 15.52 -26.98 32.18
N LEU A 7 15.50 -27.11 33.52
CA LEU A 7 15.35 -26.07 34.54
C LEU A 7 16.70 -25.82 35.25
N THR A 8 17.00 -24.53 35.48
CA THR A 8 17.66 -23.88 36.64
C THR A 8 18.95 -24.41 37.26
N ALA A 9 19.95 -23.52 37.38
CA ALA A 9 20.54 -23.11 38.66
C ALA A 9 21.28 -21.76 38.53
N ALA A 10 21.16 -20.93 39.57
CA ALA A 10 21.63 -19.55 39.65
C ALA A 10 23.12 -19.41 40.00
N ALA A 11 23.73 -18.30 39.58
CA ALA A 11 24.87 -17.71 40.27
C ALA A 11 24.81 -16.18 40.14
N THR A 12 24.74 -15.52 41.29
CA THR A 12 24.82 -14.08 41.50
C THR A 12 26.26 -13.59 41.31
N THR A 13 26.44 -12.48 40.58
CA THR A 13 27.60 -11.60 40.77
C THR A 13 27.23 -10.18 40.34
N ALA A 14 27.30 -9.27 41.30
CA ALA A 14 27.09 -7.86 41.12
C ALA A 14 28.30 -7.23 40.40
N ALA A 15 28.05 -6.45 39.36
CA ALA A 15 29.00 -5.46 38.86
C ALA A 15 28.23 -4.18 38.57
N ALA A 16 28.55 -3.14 39.35
CA ALA A 16 28.05 -1.80 39.19
C ALA A 16 28.69 -1.16 37.96
N THR A 17 27.88 -0.61 37.06
CA THR A 17 28.35 0.33 36.04
C THR A 17 27.30 1.42 35.82
N CYS A 18 27.79 2.66 35.92
CA CYS A 18 27.09 3.92 35.92
C CYS A 18 25.92 4.03 34.93
N ALA A 19 24.71 4.18 35.47
CA ALA A 19 23.57 4.71 34.74
C ALA A 19 23.84 6.18 34.39
N THR A 20 24.31 6.44 33.17
CA THR A 20 24.14 7.75 32.53
C THR A 20 22.76 7.76 31.90
N SER A 21 21.82 8.40 32.60
CA SER A 21 20.50 8.71 32.09
C SER A 21 20.61 9.62 30.87
N LEU A 22 20.62 9.03 29.67
CA LEU A 22 20.31 9.75 28.44
C LEU A 22 18.79 9.88 28.36
N THR A 23 18.25 10.84 29.10
CA THR A 23 16.92 11.38 28.83
C THR A 23 16.97 12.12 27.49
N ALA A 24 16.82 11.36 26.40
CA ALA A 24 16.53 11.93 25.09
C ALA A 24 15.12 12.51 25.14
N THR A 25 15.01 13.77 25.58
CA THR A 25 13.83 14.58 25.36
C THR A 25 13.57 14.59 23.86
N ALA A 26 12.46 13.98 23.44
CA ALA A 26 11.91 14.09 22.10
C ALA A 26 11.53 15.55 21.87
N ALA A 27 12.52 16.36 21.49
CA ALA A 27 12.30 17.69 20.97
C ALA A 27 11.49 17.54 19.69
N ASN A 28 10.37 18.26 19.61
CA ASN A 28 9.62 18.46 18.38
C ASN A 28 10.59 18.94 17.30
N ALA A 29 11.04 18.02 16.44
CA ALA A 29 11.85 18.36 15.29
C ALA A 29 10.96 19.16 14.34
N THR A 30 11.22 20.47 14.26
CA THR A 30 10.81 21.29 13.13
C THR A 30 11.17 20.53 11.85
N PRO A 31 10.27 20.37 10.87
CA PRO A 31 10.59 19.61 9.67
C PRO A 31 11.84 20.24 9.03
N ALA A 32 12.93 19.48 9.01
CA ALA A 32 14.20 19.96 8.48
C ALA A 32 13.98 20.48 7.06
N VAL A 33 14.41 21.73 6.81
CA VAL A 33 14.26 22.38 5.51
C VAL A 33 14.89 21.48 4.44
N ARG A 34 14.12 21.16 3.39
CA ARG A 34 14.62 20.37 2.26
C ARG A 34 15.75 21.13 1.57
N THR A 35 16.86 20.45 1.32
CA THR A 35 17.95 21.06 0.55
C THR A 35 17.64 21.01 -0.95
N ASP A 36 18.21 21.94 -1.71
CA ASP A 36 18.08 21.92 -3.17
C ASP A 36 18.68 20.65 -3.79
N ALA A 37 19.73 20.09 -3.17
CA ALA A 37 20.37 18.87 -3.62
C ALA A 37 19.46 17.63 -3.47
N GLU A 38 18.78 17.49 -2.33
CA GLU A 38 17.79 16.41 -2.13
C GLU A 38 16.61 16.55 -3.09
N SER A 39 16.15 17.78 -3.31
CA SER A 39 15.05 18.05 -4.23
C SER A 39 15.42 17.71 -5.67
N ARG A 40 16.67 17.96 -6.09
CA ARG A 40 17.18 17.52 -7.40
C ARG A 40 17.26 16.00 -7.50
N LEU A 41 17.86 15.34 -6.50
CA LEU A 41 17.97 13.87 -6.49
C LEU A 41 16.61 13.18 -6.61
N LEU A 42 15.62 13.63 -5.82
CA LEU A 42 14.26 13.07 -5.89
C LEU A 42 13.62 13.31 -7.27
N ARG A 43 13.90 14.43 -7.93
CA ARG A 43 13.42 14.68 -9.30
C ARG A 43 14.10 13.76 -10.31
N ASP A 44 15.39 13.50 -10.15
CA ASP A 44 16.13 12.59 -11.03
C ASP A 44 15.57 11.17 -10.90
N TRP A 45 15.41 10.68 -9.67
CA TRP A 45 14.75 9.39 -9.41
C TRP A 45 13.33 9.34 -9.94
N PHE A 46 12.55 10.42 -9.77
CA PHE A 46 11.20 10.49 -10.32
C PHE A 46 11.19 10.38 -11.84
N VAL A 47 12.12 11.04 -12.54
CA VAL A 47 12.21 10.98 -14.01
C VAL A 47 12.50 9.55 -14.47
N ALA A 48 13.44 8.85 -13.83
CA ALA A 48 13.76 7.46 -14.16
C ALA A 48 12.57 6.51 -13.86
N THR A 49 11.92 6.63 -12.71
CA THR A 49 10.68 5.90 -12.38
C THR A 49 9.54 6.25 -13.34
N HIS A 50 9.43 7.50 -13.82
CA HIS A 50 8.41 7.84 -14.81
C HIS A 50 8.64 7.13 -16.14
N ARG A 51 9.90 6.99 -16.56
CA ARG A 51 10.26 6.26 -17.79
C ARG A 51 9.92 4.77 -17.69
N SER A 52 10.03 4.12 -16.53
CA SER A 52 9.56 2.74 -16.37
C SER A 52 8.04 2.64 -16.46
N MET A 53 7.31 3.57 -15.85
CA MET A 53 5.84 3.66 -16.02
C MET A 53 5.44 3.90 -17.48
N GLU A 54 6.17 4.74 -18.22
CA GLU A 54 5.96 4.93 -19.66
C GLU A 54 6.25 3.66 -20.45
N ALA A 55 7.35 2.98 -20.15
CA ALA A 55 7.74 1.74 -20.80
C ALA A 55 6.70 0.63 -20.55
N MET A 56 6.11 0.54 -19.36
CA MET A 56 5.03 -0.41 -19.04
C MET A 56 3.67 0.00 -19.64
N THR A 57 3.48 1.24 -20.07
CA THR A 57 2.18 1.69 -20.61
C THR A 57 2.08 1.37 -22.10
N THR A 58 1.16 0.47 -22.46
CA THR A 58 0.96 0.02 -23.84
C THR A 58 0.36 1.12 -24.73
N GLU A 59 0.31 0.87 -26.04
CA GLU A 59 -0.33 1.78 -26.99
C GLU A 59 -1.82 2.00 -26.70
N LEU A 60 -2.50 1.01 -26.12
CA LEU A 60 -3.89 1.11 -25.66
C LEU A 60 -4.03 2.10 -24.48
N GLY A 61 -2.93 2.36 -23.75
CA GLY A 61 -2.88 3.26 -22.60
C GLY A 61 -3.08 2.57 -21.26
N LEU A 62 -2.99 1.23 -21.20
CA LEU A 62 -3.03 0.46 -19.96
C LEU A 62 -1.59 0.19 -19.52
N ALA A 63 -1.31 0.37 -18.23
CA ALA A 63 -0.02 0.01 -17.66
C ALA A 63 0.01 -1.50 -17.43
N ALA A 64 0.86 -2.21 -18.16
CA ALA A 64 1.14 -3.61 -17.94
C ALA A 64 1.73 -3.85 -16.53
N ASP A 65 1.69 -5.10 -16.09
CA ASP A 65 2.12 -5.51 -14.76
C ASP A 65 3.62 -5.28 -14.49
N LYS A 66 4.47 -5.63 -15.45
CA LYS A 66 5.92 -5.53 -15.29
C LYS A 66 6.67 -5.40 -16.61
N ILE A 67 7.95 -5.05 -16.51
CA ILE A 67 8.95 -5.18 -17.57
C ILE A 67 10.23 -5.83 -17.03
N ASP A 68 10.87 -6.66 -17.84
CA ASP A 68 12.25 -7.14 -17.60
C ASP A 68 13.24 -6.08 -18.10
N VAL A 69 14.07 -5.58 -17.20
CA VAL A 69 15.05 -4.52 -17.44
C VAL A 69 16.49 -5.01 -17.36
N SER A 70 16.73 -6.33 -17.30
CA SER A 70 18.06 -6.95 -17.23
C SER A 70 18.85 -6.81 -18.53
N GLY A 71 18.16 -6.70 -19.66
CA GLY A 71 18.75 -6.52 -20.98
C GLY A 71 19.22 -5.10 -21.30
N SER A 72 20.01 -4.97 -22.36
CA SER A 72 20.44 -3.68 -22.92
C SER A 72 19.43 -3.06 -23.90
N GLY A 73 18.45 -3.84 -24.36
CA GLY A 73 17.41 -3.40 -25.30
C GLY A 73 16.26 -2.65 -24.63
N THR A 74 15.29 -2.23 -25.44
CA THR A 74 14.01 -1.70 -24.95
C THR A 74 13.23 -2.83 -24.28
N PRO A 75 12.85 -2.70 -22.99
CA PRO A 75 12.04 -3.68 -22.31
C PRO A 75 10.68 -3.88 -22.99
N VAL A 76 10.18 -5.11 -22.97
CA VAL A 76 8.86 -5.45 -23.49
C VAL A 76 7.90 -5.58 -22.30
N PRO A 77 6.78 -4.84 -22.30
CA PRO A 77 5.73 -4.99 -21.30
C PRO A 77 5.17 -6.41 -21.25
N SER A 78 4.86 -6.89 -20.05
CA SER A 78 4.06 -8.10 -19.90
C SER A 78 2.68 -7.95 -20.53
N ALA A 79 2.07 -9.06 -20.93
CA ALA A 79 0.74 -9.02 -21.54
C ALA A 79 -0.34 -8.61 -20.54
N GLN A 80 -0.24 -9.03 -19.28
CA GLN A 80 -1.26 -8.80 -18.26
C GLN A 80 -1.22 -7.38 -17.67
N THR A 81 -2.40 -6.85 -17.33
CA THR A 81 -2.64 -5.67 -16.49
C THR A 81 -3.77 -5.95 -15.50
N SER A 82 -3.76 -5.25 -14.36
CA SER A 82 -4.86 -5.24 -13.38
C SER A 82 -5.48 -3.84 -13.27
N PRO A 83 -6.69 -3.71 -12.69
CA PRO A 83 -7.25 -2.41 -12.33
C PRO A 83 -6.30 -1.58 -11.44
N THR A 84 -5.55 -2.22 -10.54
CA THR A 84 -4.52 -1.56 -9.72
C THR A 84 -3.42 -0.95 -10.58
N ASN A 85 -2.88 -1.70 -11.55
CA ASN A 85 -1.82 -1.21 -12.44
C ASN A 85 -2.33 -0.04 -13.30
N ILE A 86 -3.56 -0.11 -13.79
CA ILE A 86 -4.21 0.99 -14.53
C ILE A 86 -4.35 2.23 -13.64
N GLY A 87 -4.76 2.05 -12.39
CA GLY A 87 -4.75 3.11 -11.37
C GLY A 87 -3.36 3.76 -11.25
N CYS A 88 -2.32 2.92 -11.11
CA CYS A 88 -0.92 3.34 -11.05
C CYS A 88 -0.52 4.23 -12.23
N GLY A 89 -0.85 3.81 -13.45
CA GLY A 89 -0.60 4.60 -14.65
C GLY A 89 -1.27 5.97 -14.64
N LEU A 90 -2.53 6.04 -14.18
CA LEU A 90 -3.30 7.30 -14.11
C LEU A 90 -2.66 8.30 -13.14
N TRP A 91 -2.39 7.93 -11.90
CA TRP A 91 -1.83 8.87 -10.94
C TRP A 91 -0.35 9.18 -11.20
N SER A 92 0.42 8.24 -11.76
CA SER A 92 1.79 8.48 -12.19
C SER A 92 1.84 9.54 -13.30
N THR A 93 0.89 9.50 -14.23
CA THR A 93 0.75 10.51 -15.30
C THR A 93 0.44 11.90 -14.72
N VAL A 94 -0.45 11.98 -13.73
CA VAL A 94 -0.75 13.25 -13.04
C VAL A 94 0.44 13.76 -12.23
N ALA A 95 1.13 12.87 -11.52
CA ALA A 95 2.34 13.19 -10.78
C ALA A 95 3.42 13.78 -11.71
N ALA A 96 3.65 13.17 -12.86
CA ALA A 96 4.65 13.62 -13.83
C ALA A 96 4.35 15.03 -14.35
N ALA A 97 3.10 15.33 -14.67
CA ALA A 97 2.70 16.67 -15.07
C ALA A 97 2.80 17.67 -13.91
N GLY A 98 2.39 17.25 -12.71
CA GLY A 98 2.41 18.07 -11.51
C GLY A 98 3.82 18.44 -11.02
N LEU A 99 4.84 17.66 -11.40
CA LEU A 99 6.25 17.94 -11.14
C LEU A 99 6.99 18.58 -12.33
N GLY A 100 6.33 18.72 -13.48
CA GLY A 100 6.87 19.34 -14.70
C GLY A 100 7.69 18.41 -15.61
N VAL A 101 7.59 17.09 -15.43
CA VAL A 101 8.29 16.09 -16.27
C VAL A 101 7.61 15.94 -17.63
N ILE A 102 6.28 16.04 -17.69
CA ILE A 102 5.51 16.08 -18.93
C ILE A 102 4.64 17.32 -18.99
N SER A 103 4.27 17.73 -20.20
CA SER A 103 3.37 18.86 -20.40
C SER A 103 1.93 18.52 -19.95
N ALA A 104 1.16 19.55 -19.59
CA ALA A 104 -0.26 19.39 -19.31
C ALA A 104 -1.06 18.85 -20.51
N ALA A 105 -0.62 19.13 -21.75
CA ALA A 105 -1.24 18.58 -22.95
C ALA A 105 -0.98 17.07 -23.09
N THR A 106 0.27 16.65 -22.86
CA THR A 106 0.67 15.22 -22.84
C THR A 106 -0.12 14.46 -21.78
N MET A 107 -0.21 15.02 -20.56
CA MET A 107 -1.03 14.46 -19.48
C MET A 107 -2.48 14.25 -19.92
N ARG A 108 -3.14 15.29 -20.45
CA ARG A 108 -4.54 15.19 -20.89
C ARG A 108 -4.73 14.12 -21.97
N SER A 109 -3.83 14.04 -22.94
CA SER A 109 -3.89 13.02 -24.00
C SER A 109 -3.75 11.60 -23.44
N ARG A 110 -2.78 11.37 -22.54
CA ARG A 110 -2.57 10.05 -21.90
C ARG A 110 -3.75 9.64 -21.03
N LEU A 111 -4.22 10.53 -20.16
CA LEU A 111 -5.40 10.25 -19.32
C LEU A 111 -6.65 9.96 -20.17
N ALA A 112 -6.87 10.73 -21.24
CA ALA A 112 -8.02 10.50 -22.13
C ALA A 112 -7.93 9.15 -22.86
N ARG A 113 -6.71 8.71 -23.21
CA ARG A 113 -6.46 7.40 -23.82
C ARG A 113 -6.74 6.26 -22.83
N THR A 114 -6.16 6.31 -21.64
CA THR A 114 -6.40 5.29 -20.60
C THR A 114 -7.88 5.21 -20.23
N VAL A 115 -8.57 6.35 -20.05
CA VAL A 115 -10.02 6.36 -19.77
C VAL A 115 -10.82 5.74 -20.92
N ALA A 116 -10.47 6.03 -22.18
CA ALA A 116 -11.12 5.40 -23.33
C ALA A 116 -10.89 3.88 -23.39
N ALA A 117 -9.75 3.39 -22.93
CA ALA A 117 -9.51 1.95 -22.79
C ALA A 117 -10.35 1.34 -21.67
N VAL A 118 -10.36 1.96 -20.48
CA VAL A 118 -11.16 1.52 -19.32
C VAL A 118 -12.66 1.46 -19.62
N GLU A 119 -13.18 2.37 -20.45
CA GLU A 119 -14.57 2.35 -20.93
C GLU A 119 -14.94 1.10 -21.74
N ARG A 120 -13.96 0.43 -22.35
CA ARG A 120 -14.15 -0.74 -23.22
C ARG A 120 -13.88 -2.06 -22.51
N LEU A 121 -13.26 -2.04 -21.33
CA LEU A 121 -12.98 -3.25 -20.57
C LEU A 121 -14.29 -3.91 -20.16
N GLU A 122 -14.35 -5.24 -20.32
CA GLU A 122 -15.45 -6.03 -19.80
C GLU A 122 -15.54 -5.84 -18.28
N ARG A 123 -16.74 -5.61 -17.75
CA ARG A 123 -16.96 -5.33 -16.33
C ARG A 123 -18.29 -5.92 -15.88
N ALA A 124 -18.42 -6.21 -14.60
CA ALA A 124 -19.63 -6.78 -14.02
C ALA A 124 -19.99 -6.09 -12.70
N HIS A 125 -21.29 -5.93 -12.44
CA HIS A 125 -21.79 -5.27 -11.22
C HIS A 125 -21.18 -3.89 -10.92
N GLY A 126 -20.87 -3.12 -11.98
CA GLY A 126 -20.25 -1.80 -11.86
C GLY A 126 -18.73 -1.80 -11.66
N PHE A 127 -18.10 -2.98 -11.54
CA PHE A 127 -16.68 -3.16 -11.22
C PHE A 127 -15.93 -3.93 -12.30
N TRP A 128 -14.63 -3.68 -12.39
CA TRP A 128 -13.70 -4.32 -13.32
C TRP A 128 -13.16 -5.63 -12.73
N PHE A 129 -12.87 -6.58 -13.62
CA PHE A 129 -12.21 -7.84 -13.28
C PHE A 129 -10.74 -7.62 -12.94
N ASN A 130 -10.13 -8.57 -12.25
CA ASN A 130 -8.76 -8.49 -11.75
C ASN A 130 -7.68 -8.49 -12.86
N TRP A 131 -7.92 -9.11 -14.02
CA TRP A 131 -6.89 -9.29 -15.05
C TRP A 131 -7.40 -9.09 -16.47
N TYR A 132 -6.69 -8.26 -17.24
CA TYR A 132 -6.90 -8.03 -18.67
C TYR A 132 -5.58 -8.11 -19.43
N ASP A 133 -5.65 -8.33 -20.74
CA ASP A 133 -4.52 -8.06 -21.62
C ASP A 133 -4.34 -6.54 -21.78
N ALA A 134 -3.13 -6.06 -21.53
CA ALA A 134 -2.77 -4.65 -21.52
C ALA A 134 -2.72 -4.06 -22.95
N HIS A 135 -2.55 -4.88 -23.98
CA HIS A 135 -2.41 -4.45 -25.36
C HIS A 135 -3.75 -4.31 -26.08
N ASP A 136 -4.72 -5.17 -25.79
CA ASP A 136 -6.03 -5.15 -26.45
C ASP A 136 -7.24 -4.96 -25.50
N GLY A 137 -7.04 -5.10 -24.19
CA GLY A 137 -8.08 -4.93 -23.17
C GLY A 137 -9.00 -6.14 -23.01
N SER A 138 -8.69 -7.27 -23.63
CA SER A 138 -9.46 -8.51 -23.48
C SER A 138 -9.34 -9.06 -22.06
N LEU A 139 -10.41 -9.69 -21.58
CA LEU A 139 -10.43 -10.34 -20.27
C LEU A 139 -9.52 -11.58 -20.28
N LEU A 140 -8.64 -11.70 -19.29
CA LEU A 140 -7.78 -12.88 -19.20
C LEU A 140 -8.52 -14.06 -18.57
N THR A 141 -8.62 -15.16 -19.33
CA THR A 141 -9.07 -16.47 -18.84
C THR A 141 -7.93 -17.50 -18.77
N THR A 142 -6.74 -17.11 -19.22
CA THR A 142 -5.53 -17.92 -19.25
C THR A 142 -4.35 -17.01 -18.92
N TRP A 143 -3.47 -17.45 -18.03
CA TRP A 143 -2.32 -16.67 -17.60
C TRP A 143 -1.25 -16.67 -18.70
N PRO A 144 -0.77 -15.50 -19.17
CA PRO A 144 0.08 -15.42 -20.35
C PRO A 144 1.39 -16.22 -20.27
N GLU A 145 2.08 -16.20 -19.13
CA GLU A 145 3.39 -16.86 -19.01
C GLU A 145 3.31 -18.38 -18.78
N THR A 146 2.29 -18.88 -18.09
CA THR A 146 2.20 -20.29 -17.67
C THR A 146 1.15 -21.09 -18.41
N GLY A 147 0.15 -20.43 -19.00
CA GLY A 147 -1.01 -21.08 -19.59
C GLY A 147 -2.04 -21.57 -18.58
N ASP A 148 -1.86 -21.24 -17.29
CA ASP A 148 -2.79 -21.66 -16.23
C ASP A 148 -4.15 -20.97 -16.38
N PRO A 149 -5.27 -21.64 -16.04
CA PRO A 149 -6.59 -21.02 -16.11
C PRO A 149 -6.72 -19.85 -15.12
N VAL A 150 -7.23 -18.73 -15.60
CA VAL A 150 -7.61 -17.57 -14.79
C VAL A 150 -9.12 -17.53 -14.70
N ARG A 151 -9.65 -17.62 -13.47
CA ARG A 151 -11.09 -17.44 -13.23
C ARG A 151 -11.36 -15.95 -13.01
N PRO A 152 -12.14 -15.27 -13.87
CA PRO A 152 -12.42 -13.84 -13.73
C PRO A 152 -13.00 -13.52 -12.36
N PHE A 153 -12.41 -12.54 -11.68
CA PHE A 153 -12.72 -12.20 -10.29
C PHE A 153 -12.89 -10.70 -10.12
N LEU A 154 -13.93 -10.30 -9.39
CA LEU A 154 -14.18 -8.92 -8.99
C LEU A 154 -13.50 -8.69 -7.63
N SER A 155 -12.33 -8.08 -7.66
CA SER A 155 -11.52 -7.77 -6.47
C SER A 155 -11.92 -6.41 -5.89
N SER A 156 -12.29 -6.37 -4.60
CA SER A 156 -12.61 -5.09 -3.95
C SER A 156 -11.39 -4.15 -3.89
N VAL A 157 -10.19 -4.71 -3.75
CA VAL A 157 -8.92 -3.97 -3.65
C VAL A 157 -8.51 -3.40 -5.01
N ASP A 158 -8.52 -4.21 -6.06
CA ASP A 158 -8.09 -3.74 -7.38
C ASP A 158 -9.00 -2.61 -7.88
N ASN A 159 -10.29 -2.77 -7.66
CA ASN A 159 -11.27 -1.74 -8.00
C ASN A 159 -11.05 -0.46 -7.19
N ALA A 160 -10.66 -0.55 -5.91
CA ALA A 160 -10.38 0.64 -5.10
C ALA A 160 -9.23 1.46 -5.66
N TRP A 161 -8.18 0.80 -6.15
CA TRP A 161 -7.03 1.48 -6.75
C TRP A 161 -7.35 2.06 -8.13
N LEU A 162 -8.13 1.35 -8.96
CA LEU A 162 -8.61 1.94 -10.23
C LEU A 162 -9.48 3.18 -9.99
N VAL A 163 -10.46 3.10 -9.08
CA VAL A 163 -11.34 4.23 -8.73
C VAL A 163 -10.53 5.40 -8.16
N THR A 164 -9.48 5.13 -7.39
CA THR A 164 -8.51 6.14 -6.91
C THR A 164 -7.85 6.86 -8.07
N GLY A 165 -7.29 6.11 -9.04
CA GLY A 165 -6.68 6.67 -10.25
C GLY A 165 -7.66 7.48 -11.11
N LEU A 166 -8.89 6.97 -11.29
CA LEU A 166 -9.96 7.66 -12.03
C LEU A 166 -10.36 8.98 -11.37
N ARG A 167 -10.50 9.02 -10.04
CA ARG A 167 -10.79 10.26 -9.29
C ARG A 167 -9.67 11.30 -9.45
N ILE A 168 -8.41 10.86 -9.43
CA ILE A 168 -7.24 11.71 -9.69
C ILE A 168 -7.26 12.24 -11.12
N ALA A 169 -7.53 11.38 -12.11
CA ALA A 169 -7.64 11.78 -13.51
C ALA A 169 -8.77 12.79 -13.77
N ALA A 170 -9.95 12.58 -13.17
CA ALA A 170 -11.10 13.50 -13.27
C ALA A 170 -10.81 14.88 -12.68
N HIS A 171 -10.00 14.94 -11.63
CA HIS A 171 -9.57 16.20 -11.05
C HIS A 171 -8.56 16.92 -11.95
N ALA A 172 -7.53 16.20 -12.42
CA ALA A 172 -6.44 16.75 -13.23
C ALA A 172 -6.87 17.11 -14.67
N HIS A 173 -7.87 16.41 -15.23
CA HIS A 173 -8.45 16.70 -16.53
C HIS A 173 -9.98 16.88 -16.42
N PRO A 174 -10.47 18.12 -16.20
CA PRO A 174 -11.90 18.38 -16.03
C PRO A 174 -12.80 17.91 -17.18
N GLY A 175 -12.30 17.91 -18.42
CA GLY A 175 -13.01 17.36 -19.58
C GLY A 175 -13.32 15.86 -19.52
N LEU A 176 -12.64 15.08 -18.66
CA LEU A 176 -12.95 13.66 -18.44
C LEU A 176 -14.00 13.44 -17.35
N ARG A 177 -14.40 14.48 -16.59
CA ARG A 177 -15.34 14.33 -15.47
C ARG A 177 -16.66 13.67 -15.85
N PRO A 178 -17.35 14.04 -16.96
CA PRO A 178 -18.61 13.38 -17.31
C PRO A 178 -18.44 11.90 -17.63
N ARG A 179 -17.36 11.55 -18.33
CA ARG A 179 -17.03 10.16 -18.71
C ARG A 179 -16.68 9.31 -17.49
N ILE A 180 -15.83 9.83 -16.61
CA ILE A 180 -15.46 9.14 -15.37
C ILE A 180 -16.64 9.05 -14.42
N ALA A 181 -17.47 10.09 -14.31
CA ALA A 181 -18.70 10.03 -13.53
C ALA A 181 -19.65 8.94 -14.03
N ALA A 182 -19.77 8.76 -15.36
CA ALA A 182 -20.56 7.68 -15.93
C ALA A 182 -19.97 6.28 -15.61
N LEU A 183 -18.64 6.11 -15.67
CA LEU A 183 -17.99 4.85 -15.28
C LEU A 183 -18.25 4.50 -13.81
N LEU A 184 -18.22 5.49 -12.94
CA LEU A 184 -18.37 5.33 -11.49
C LEU A 184 -19.84 5.35 -11.02
N ALA A 185 -20.81 5.64 -11.90
CA ALA A 185 -22.21 5.78 -11.53
C ALA A 185 -22.81 4.47 -10.97
N ASP A 186 -22.35 3.33 -11.48
CA ASP A 186 -22.84 2.01 -11.10
C ASP A 186 -21.92 1.29 -10.08
N ALA A 187 -20.81 1.92 -9.67
CA ALA A 187 -19.85 1.34 -8.74
C ALA A 187 -20.38 1.42 -7.29
N ASP A 188 -21.21 0.44 -6.91
CA ASP A 188 -21.80 0.34 -5.57
C ASP A 188 -21.00 -0.59 -4.65
N TRP A 189 -20.25 -0.02 -3.69
CA TRP A 189 -19.44 -0.80 -2.76
C TRP A 189 -20.25 -1.70 -1.82
N SER A 190 -21.56 -1.48 -1.70
CA SER A 190 -22.46 -2.38 -0.96
C SER A 190 -22.50 -3.80 -1.57
N TYR A 191 -22.07 -3.95 -2.84
CA TYR A 191 -21.85 -5.24 -3.47
C TYR A 191 -20.86 -6.11 -2.67
N TYR A 192 -19.74 -5.52 -2.24
CA TYR A 192 -18.70 -6.19 -1.47
C TYR A 192 -19.00 -6.29 0.03
N TYR A 193 -19.98 -5.55 0.53
CA TYR A 193 -20.23 -5.40 1.95
C TYR A 193 -21.03 -6.58 2.53
N THR A 194 -20.54 -7.11 3.65
CA THR A 194 -21.32 -7.98 4.54
C THR A 194 -21.78 -7.14 5.73
N PRO A 195 -23.09 -6.88 5.90
CA PRO A 195 -23.61 -6.09 7.01
C PRO A 195 -23.21 -6.63 8.38
N PHE A 196 -23.12 -5.73 9.36
CA PHE A 196 -22.88 -6.13 10.74
C PHE A 196 -24.11 -6.80 11.33
N ASP A 197 -23.93 -7.96 11.96
CA ASP A 197 -24.93 -8.67 12.75
C ASP A 197 -24.43 -8.83 14.19
N PRO A 198 -25.02 -8.13 15.17
CA PRO A 198 -24.60 -8.27 16.57
C PRO A 198 -24.90 -9.66 17.15
N ALA A 199 -25.80 -10.44 16.55
CA ALA A 199 -26.10 -11.81 17.00
C ALA A 199 -25.05 -12.82 16.48
N ASP A 200 -24.43 -12.53 15.34
CA ASP A 200 -23.36 -13.34 14.74
C ASP A 200 -22.31 -12.43 14.06
N PRO A 201 -21.42 -11.79 14.85
CA PRO A 201 -20.44 -10.86 14.32
C PRO A 201 -19.33 -11.55 13.50
N VAL A 202 -19.29 -12.89 13.47
CA VAL A 202 -18.37 -13.65 12.62
C VAL A 202 -18.95 -13.78 11.22
N ALA A 203 -20.23 -14.18 11.10
CA ALA A 203 -20.89 -14.29 9.80
C ALA A 203 -21.27 -12.91 9.22
N GLY A 204 -21.66 -11.97 10.09
CA GLY A 204 -21.98 -10.58 9.77
C GLY A 204 -20.99 -9.61 10.41
N PRO A 205 -19.75 -9.48 9.90
CA PRO A 205 -18.72 -8.69 10.56
C PRO A 205 -18.82 -7.18 10.31
N GLY A 206 -19.69 -6.70 9.41
CA GLY A 206 -19.70 -5.29 9.02
C GLY A 206 -18.46 -4.90 8.21
N GLN A 207 -17.98 -5.80 7.35
CA GLN A 207 -16.72 -5.67 6.61
C GLN A 207 -16.91 -5.97 5.12
N LEU A 208 -15.94 -5.53 4.31
CA LEU A 208 -15.88 -5.85 2.89
C LEU A 208 -15.31 -7.26 2.69
N ARG A 209 -15.89 -8.02 1.75
CA ARG A 209 -15.30 -9.27 1.24
C ARG A 209 -14.06 -8.96 0.41
N GLY A 210 -13.17 -9.94 0.33
CA GLY A 210 -12.05 -9.94 -0.63
C GLY A 210 -12.51 -9.63 -2.04
N GLY A 211 -13.58 -10.31 -2.45
CA GLY A 211 -14.24 -10.08 -3.72
C GLY A 211 -15.23 -11.20 -4.06
N PHE A 212 -15.60 -11.28 -5.33
CA PHE A 212 -16.57 -12.23 -5.84
C PHE A 212 -16.16 -12.81 -7.20
N TRP A 213 -16.44 -14.10 -7.41
CA TRP A 213 -16.50 -14.69 -8.74
C TRP A 213 -17.93 -14.59 -9.29
N PRO A 214 -18.20 -13.78 -10.34
CA PRO A 214 -19.56 -13.51 -10.80
C PRO A 214 -20.11 -14.57 -11.77
N ASP A 215 -19.40 -15.68 -11.98
CA ASP A 215 -19.81 -16.81 -12.81
C ASP A 215 -20.92 -17.67 -12.17
N LYS A 216 -21.31 -17.37 -10.93
CA LYS A 216 -22.47 -17.96 -10.24
C LYS A 216 -23.65 -16.98 -10.19
N PRO A 217 -24.91 -17.48 -10.15
CA PRO A 217 -26.09 -16.62 -10.06
C PRO A 217 -26.09 -15.68 -8.84
N GLY A 218 -26.87 -14.60 -8.92
CA GLY A 218 -27.02 -13.64 -7.82
C GLY A 218 -25.84 -12.68 -7.72
N LYS A 219 -25.22 -12.56 -6.54
CA LYS A 219 -24.01 -11.74 -6.33
C LYS A 219 -22.72 -12.45 -6.80
N GLY A 220 -22.77 -13.71 -7.21
CA GLY A 220 -21.58 -14.53 -7.42
C GLY A 220 -21.11 -15.27 -6.16
N GLU A 221 -20.02 -16.01 -6.29
CA GLU A 221 -19.37 -16.72 -5.18
C GLU A 221 -18.43 -15.77 -4.42
N PRO A 222 -18.61 -15.54 -3.10
CA PRO A 222 -17.74 -14.67 -2.32
C PRO A 222 -16.41 -15.35 -1.96
N THR A 223 -15.39 -14.55 -1.69
CA THR A 223 -14.20 -15.03 -0.97
C THR A 223 -14.55 -15.54 0.43
N GLY A 224 -13.81 -16.56 0.89
CA GLY A 224 -13.93 -17.10 2.26
C GLY A 224 -13.48 -16.15 3.39
N HIS A 225 -12.89 -15.01 3.04
CA HIS A 225 -12.39 -14.00 3.98
C HIS A 225 -13.01 -12.62 3.75
N HIS A 226 -12.80 -11.75 4.75
CA HIS A 226 -13.10 -10.32 4.72
C HIS A 226 -11.84 -9.50 4.93
N TYR A 227 -11.81 -8.30 4.36
CA TYR A 227 -10.81 -7.30 4.69
C TYR A 227 -11.19 -6.57 5.97
N GLY A 228 -10.80 -7.18 7.10
CA GLY A 228 -11.10 -6.68 8.43
C GLY A 228 -9.95 -5.95 9.11
N ALA A 229 -8.69 -6.21 8.76
CA ALA A 229 -7.55 -5.56 9.40
C ALA A 229 -7.48 -4.07 9.01
N LEU A 230 -7.61 -3.17 9.98
CA LEU A 230 -7.74 -1.73 9.73
C LEU A 230 -6.50 -1.14 9.06
N ASN A 231 -5.31 -1.42 9.59
CA ASN A 231 -4.06 -0.89 9.05
C ASN A 231 -3.58 -1.76 7.89
N THR A 232 -4.41 -1.92 6.86
CA THR A 232 -4.03 -2.57 5.59
C THR A 232 -4.52 -1.72 4.43
N GLU A 233 -3.96 -1.90 3.25
CA GLU A 233 -4.25 -1.11 2.06
C GLU A 233 -5.69 -1.26 1.51
N PRO A 234 -6.43 -2.38 1.72
CA PRO A 234 -7.84 -2.51 1.33
C PRO A 234 -8.75 -1.49 2.00
N ARG A 235 -8.32 -0.83 3.09
CA ARG A 235 -9.08 0.27 3.72
C ARG A 235 -9.37 1.42 2.75
N MET A 236 -8.65 1.51 1.63
CA MET A 236 -9.00 2.45 0.56
C MET A 236 -10.40 2.19 -0.01
N ALA A 237 -10.81 0.92 -0.18
CA ALA A 237 -12.16 0.55 -0.59
C ALA A 237 -13.21 1.04 0.43
N SER A 238 -12.92 0.84 1.72
CA SER A 238 -13.75 1.32 2.83
C SER A 238 -13.93 2.83 2.79
N TYR A 239 -12.84 3.60 2.60
CA TYR A 239 -12.91 5.05 2.49
C TYR A 239 -13.70 5.51 1.27
N LEU A 240 -13.54 4.85 0.12
CA LEU A 240 -14.29 5.18 -1.09
C LEU A 240 -15.79 4.96 -0.89
N GLY A 241 -16.18 3.79 -0.39
CA GLY A 241 -17.60 3.46 -0.16
C GLY A 241 -18.26 4.29 0.95
N ILE A 242 -17.53 4.64 2.02
CA ILE A 242 -18.02 5.60 3.01
C ILE A 242 -18.13 6.99 2.38
N ALA A 243 -17.15 7.41 1.58
CA ALA A 243 -17.13 8.74 0.98
C ALA A 243 -18.20 8.94 -0.09
N ASP A 244 -18.62 7.92 -0.83
CA ASP A 244 -19.75 8.04 -1.77
C ASP A 244 -21.12 7.71 -1.12
N GLY A 245 -21.12 7.02 0.02
CA GLY A 245 -22.31 6.74 0.82
C GLY A 245 -22.92 5.36 0.55
N SER A 246 -22.25 4.52 -0.24
CA SER A 246 -22.65 3.11 -0.45
C SER A 246 -22.36 2.22 0.76
N LEU A 247 -21.43 2.62 1.64
CA LEU A 247 -21.16 1.95 2.91
C LEU A 247 -21.61 2.80 4.09
N PRO A 248 -22.13 2.17 5.17
CA PRO A 248 -22.44 2.88 6.38
C PRO A 248 -21.14 3.35 7.08
N THR A 249 -21.19 4.46 7.82
CA THR A 249 -20.00 5.04 8.45
C THR A 249 -19.43 4.18 9.58
N ASP A 250 -20.27 3.37 10.23
CA ASP A 250 -19.88 2.45 11.30
C ASP A 250 -19.02 1.27 10.80
N HIS A 251 -19.02 0.97 9.50
CA HIS A 251 -18.08 0.04 8.86
C HIS A 251 -16.62 0.27 9.32
N TYR A 252 -16.21 1.54 9.47
CA TYR A 252 -14.87 1.90 9.93
C TYR A 252 -14.55 1.39 11.35
N TRP A 253 -15.57 1.32 12.22
CA TRP A 253 -15.45 0.84 13.60
C TRP A 253 -15.49 -0.69 13.68
N HIS A 254 -16.02 -1.36 12.66
CA HIS A 254 -16.01 -2.82 12.54
C HIS A 254 -14.70 -3.39 11.98
N MET A 255 -13.82 -2.54 11.43
CA MET A 255 -12.45 -2.94 11.12
C MET A 255 -11.61 -3.09 12.39
N MET A 256 -10.77 -4.10 12.41
CA MET A 256 -9.99 -4.55 13.55
C MET A 256 -8.64 -3.85 13.64
N ARG A 257 -8.34 -3.23 14.78
CA ARG A 257 -7.00 -2.68 15.05
C ARG A 257 -6.00 -3.80 15.36
N THR A 258 -6.47 -4.87 16.00
CA THR A 258 -5.83 -6.19 16.10
C THR A 258 -6.94 -7.25 16.06
N LEU A 259 -6.61 -8.54 15.94
CA LEU A 259 -7.57 -9.57 16.28
C LEU A 259 -7.86 -9.52 17.78
N LEU A 260 -8.97 -10.12 18.21
CA LEU A 260 -9.30 -10.16 19.63
C LEU A 260 -8.28 -11.02 20.42
N PRO A 261 -8.11 -10.76 21.73
CA PRO A 261 -7.35 -11.63 22.61
C PRO A 261 -7.74 -13.11 22.46
N GLY A 262 -6.75 -14.00 22.36
CA GLY A 262 -6.96 -15.44 22.18
C GLY A 262 -7.39 -15.90 20.78
N ALA A 263 -7.45 -15.02 19.78
CA ALA A 263 -7.86 -15.37 18.41
C ALA A 263 -6.77 -16.07 17.56
N GLY A 264 -5.56 -16.27 18.11
CA GLY A 264 -4.41 -16.77 17.36
C GLY A 264 -3.86 -15.69 16.42
N GLN A 265 -2.77 -15.05 16.83
CA GLN A 265 -2.10 -13.97 16.11
C GLN A 265 -0.66 -13.85 16.62
N GLU A 266 0.23 -13.20 15.87
CA GLU A 266 1.67 -13.16 16.12
C GLU A 266 2.06 -12.86 17.58
N GLN A 267 1.38 -11.89 18.22
CA GLN A 267 1.51 -11.64 19.64
C GLN A 267 0.17 -11.36 20.28
N GLU A 268 0.02 -11.72 21.56
CA GLU A 268 -1.20 -11.41 22.31
C GLU A 268 -1.40 -9.88 22.36
N PRO A 269 -2.52 -9.36 21.83
CA PRO A 269 -2.73 -7.92 21.71
C PRO A 269 -2.99 -7.33 23.09
N GLN A 270 -2.49 -6.11 23.30
CA GLN A 270 -2.85 -5.29 24.45
C GLN A 270 -3.87 -4.25 24.01
N GLY A 271 -4.75 -3.83 24.92
CA GLY A 271 -5.78 -2.84 24.59
C GLY A 271 -6.94 -2.87 25.56
N GLU A 272 -7.99 -2.15 25.21
CA GLU A 272 -9.24 -2.11 25.94
C GLU A 272 -10.43 -1.98 24.99
N TYR A 273 -11.62 -2.29 25.49
CA TYR A 273 -12.85 -2.00 24.77
C TYR A 273 -13.28 -0.56 25.03
N VAL A 274 -13.63 0.14 23.96
CA VAL A 274 -14.23 1.47 24.00
C VAL A 274 -15.54 1.46 23.23
N GLU A 275 -16.40 2.45 23.48
CA GLU A 275 -17.60 2.69 22.69
C GLU A 275 -17.40 3.96 21.86
N ILE A 276 -17.50 3.83 20.54
CA ILE A 276 -17.38 4.95 19.60
C ILE A 276 -18.56 4.90 18.63
N ASP A 277 -19.33 5.99 18.57
CA ASP A 277 -20.51 6.10 17.71
C ASP A 277 -21.51 4.93 17.88
N GLY A 278 -21.65 4.41 19.11
CA GLY A 278 -22.53 3.29 19.44
C GLY A 278 -21.99 1.90 19.06
N VAL A 279 -20.75 1.82 18.58
CA VAL A 279 -20.06 0.56 18.27
C VAL A 279 -19.06 0.25 19.38
N ARG A 280 -19.10 -1.00 19.87
CA ARG A 280 -18.09 -1.52 20.79
C ARG A 280 -16.83 -1.91 20.01
N VAL A 281 -15.75 -1.15 20.19
CA VAL A 281 -14.48 -1.31 19.47
C VAL A 281 -13.42 -1.87 20.39
N TRP A 282 -12.69 -2.89 19.94
CA TRP A 282 -11.45 -3.31 20.57
C TRP A 282 -10.29 -2.44 20.05
N GLU A 283 -9.82 -1.50 20.88
CA GLU A 283 -8.65 -0.67 20.57
C GLU A 283 -7.37 -1.43 20.91
N GLY A 284 -7.11 -2.48 20.15
CA GLY A 284 -5.89 -3.29 20.27
C GLY A 284 -4.66 -2.63 19.68
N HIS A 285 -3.49 -2.96 20.23
CA HIS A 285 -2.17 -2.64 19.72
C HIS A 285 -1.18 -3.78 20.01
N TYR A 286 -0.10 -3.78 19.24
CA TYR A 286 1.10 -4.58 19.48
C TYR A 286 2.19 -3.74 20.11
N THR A 287 3.10 -4.38 20.85
CA THR A 287 4.31 -3.72 21.36
C THR A 287 5.54 -4.36 20.73
N TYR A 288 6.20 -3.62 19.85
CA TYR A 288 7.42 -4.07 19.19
C TYR A 288 8.58 -3.17 19.59
N ARG A 289 9.62 -3.77 20.20
CA ARG A 289 10.81 -3.07 20.73
C ARG A 289 10.46 -1.86 21.61
N GLY A 290 9.48 -2.03 22.50
CA GLY A 290 9.01 -1.00 23.42
C GLY A 290 8.09 0.07 22.81
N ARG A 291 7.72 -0.04 21.53
CA ARG A 291 6.80 0.89 20.85
C ARG A 291 5.46 0.22 20.60
N LYS A 292 4.38 0.91 20.99
CA LYS A 292 3.02 0.48 20.67
C LYS A 292 2.65 0.86 19.23
N LEU A 293 1.96 0.01 18.49
CA LEU A 293 1.46 0.32 17.15
C LEU A 293 0.25 -0.55 16.81
N VAL A 294 -0.53 -0.10 15.82
CA VAL A 294 -1.56 -0.94 15.18
C VAL A 294 -0.87 -1.76 14.08
N PRO A 295 -0.82 -3.10 14.18
CA PRO A 295 -0.17 -3.96 13.17
C PRO A 295 -0.93 -3.97 11.85
N THR A 296 -0.27 -4.38 10.77
CA THR A 296 -0.94 -4.74 9.49
C THR A 296 -1.26 -6.24 9.49
N TRP A 297 -1.73 -6.82 8.38
CA TRP A 297 -1.95 -8.27 8.33
C TRP A 297 -0.63 -9.04 8.34
N GLY A 298 0.33 -8.69 7.48
CA GLY A 298 1.59 -9.42 7.37
C GLY A 298 2.84 -8.67 7.85
N GLY A 299 2.71 -7.46 8.38
CA GLY A 299 3.84 -6.65 8.82
C GLY A 299 4.54 -5.89 7.68
N SER A 300 3.89 -5.76 6.53
CA SER A 300 4.43 -5.13 5.33
C SER A 300 4.33 -3.59 5.32
N MET A 301 5.24 -2.92 4.60
CA MET A 301 5.23 -1.46 4.47
C MET A 301 4.07 -0.93 3.60
N PHE A 302 3.75 -1.59 2.47
CA PHE A 302 2.69 -1.07 1.57
C PHE A 302 1.30 -1.11 2.21
N GLU A 303 1.00 -2.16 2.99
CA GLU A 303 -0.25 -2.33 3.74
C GLU A 303 -0.55 -1.07 4.57
N ALA A 304 0.47 -0.57 5.29
CA ALA A 304 0.33 0.60 6.12
C ALA A 304 0.36 1.91 5.33
N LEU A 305 1.18 2.02 4.28
CA LEU A 305 1.59 3.34 3.75
C LEU A 305 1.15 3.66 2.32
N MET A 306 0.50 2.75 1.59
CA MET A 306 -0.01 3.07 0.25
C MET A 306 -1.18 4.07 0.30
N VAL A 307 -2.12 3.88 1.23
CA VAL A 307 -3.30 4.75 1.42
C VAL A 307 -2.96 6.20 1.77
N PRO A 308 -2.01 6.50 2.69
CA PRO A 308 -1.69 7.87 3.05
C PRO A 308 -1.04 8.71 1.93
N LEU A 309 -0.65 8.09 0.81
CA LEU A 309 -0.29 8.82 -0.41
C LEU A 309 -1.47 9.67 -0.93
N PHE A 310 -2.71 9.21 -0.72
CA PHE A 310 -3.93 9.78 -1.30
C PHE A 310 -4.89 10.34 -0.25
N VAL A 311 -5.09 9.63 0.87
CA VAL A 311 -5.92 10.10 1.98
C VAL A 311 -5.02 10.69 3.06
N PRO A 312 -5.19 11.94 3.50
CA PRO A 312 -4.28 12.58 4.44
C PRO A 312 -4.50 12.13 5.90
N GLU A 313 -4.38 10.83 6.16
CA GLU A 313 -4.65 10.18 7.45
C GLU A 313 -3.81 10.79 8.59
N SER A 314 -2.53 11.07 8.33
CA SER A 314 -1.63 11.66 9.34
C SER A 314 -1.98 13.12 9.66
N GLU A 315 -2.59 13.84 8.72
CA GLU A 315 -3.07 15.21 8.96
C GLU A 315 -4.39 15.20 9.73
N TRP A 316 -5.31 14.30 9.37
CA TRP A 316 -6.63 14.24 9.99
C TRP A 316 -6.65 13.51 11.33
N SER A 317 -5.66 12.65 11.56
CA SER A 317 -5.50 11.85 12.79
C SER A 317 -4.04 11.81 13.24
N PRO A 318 -3.46 12.96 13.64
CA PRO A 318 -2.03 13.06 13.95
C PRO A 318 -1.60 12.23 15.17
N ARG A 319 -2.50 12.07 16.15
CA ARG A 319 -2.23 11.32 17.38
C ARG A 319 -2.46 9.80 17.25
N SER A 320 -3.18 9.37 16.21
CA SER A 320 -3.45 7.95 15.96
C SER A 320 -2.71 7.52 14.70
N TRP A 321 -3.29 7.65 13.50
CA TRP A 321 -2.63 7.28 12.25
C TRP A 321 -1.25 7.91 12.06
N GLY A 322 -1.08 9.19 12.36
CA GLY A 322 0.23 9.85 12.28
C GLY A 322 1.28 9.22 13.21
N THR A 323 0.87 8.79 14.41
CA THR A 323 1.74 8.11 15.37
C THR A 323 2.01 6.67 14.97
N THR A 324 0.99 5.92 14.53
CA THR A 324 1.16 4.56 13.99
C THR A 324 2.12 4.56 12.82
N HIS A 325 1.91 5.37 11.78
CA HIS A 325 2.79 5.38 10.60
C HIS A 325 4.25 5.64 10.97
N ARG A 326 4.51 6.62 11.85
CA ARG A 326 5.88 6.90 12.31
C ARG A 326 6.49 5.71 13.05
N ARG A 327 5.74 5.08 13.96
CA ARG A 327 6.23 3.94 14.73
C ARG A 327 6.39 2.71 13.85
N TYR A 328 5.53 2.51 12.87
CA TYR A 328 5.57 1.43 11.89
C TYR A 328 6.84 1.50 11.03
N VAL A 329 7.12 2.67 10.44
CA VAL A 329 8.38 2.92 9.71
C VAL A 329 9.59 2.69 10.60
N ARG A 330 9.54 3.16 11.85
CA ARG A 330 10.66 2.95 12.78
C ARG A 330 10.87 1.47 13.11
N SER A 331 9.82 0.69 13.25
CA SER A 331 9.90 -0.76 13.48
C SER A 331 10.57 -1.46 12.30
N GLN A 332 10.19 -1.11 11.06
CA GLN A 332 10.83 -1.61 9.84
C GLN A 332 12.33 -1.28 9.77
N ILE A 333 12.72 -0.03 10.11
CA ILE A 333 14.13 0.38 10.19
C ILE A 333 14.89 -0.46 11.21
N GLU A 334 14.35 -0.61 12.43
CA GLU A 334 15.05 -1.34 13.49
C GLU A 334 15.10 -2.84 13.26
N HIS A 335 14.09 -3.42 12.63
CA HIS A 335 14.12 -4.82 12.23
C HIS A 335 15.33 -5.08 11.31
N GLY A 336 15.41 -4.35 10.19
CA GLY A 336 16.49 -4.56 9.23
C GLY A 336 17.89 -4.16 9.71
N LEU A 337 18.00 -3.10 10.53
CA LEU A 337 19.31 -2.57 10.95
C LEU A 337 19.84 -3.13 12.27
N ILE A 338 18.96 -3.60 13.19
CA ILE A 338 19.36 -3.96 14.55
C ILE A 338 18.98 -5.41 14.89
N GLU A 339 17.78 -5.86 14.54
CA GLU A 339 17.35 -7.22 14.87
C GLU A 339 17.94 -8.26 13.93
N GLU A 340 17.79 -8.03 12.63
CA GLU A 340 18.28 -8.94 11.60
C GLU A 340 19.69 -8.60 11.11
N GLU A 341 20.20 -7.41 11.46
CA GLU A 341 21.54 -6.93 11.10
C GLU A 341 21.85 -6.98 9.58
N TYR A 342 20.83 -6.91 8.72
CA TYR A 342 20.98 -6.89 7.27
C TYR A 342 21.75 -5.66 6.78
N GLY A 343 21.80 -4.58 7.57
CA GLY A 343 22.39 -3.30 7.20
C GLY A 343 21.50 -2.45 6.27
N TYR A 344 20.34 -2.98 5.88
CA TYR A 344 19.34 -2.33 5.04
C TYR A 344 17.93 -2.63 5.58
N TRP A 345 16.94 -1.88 5.14
CA TRP A 345 15.55 -2.05 5.58
C TRP A 345 14.55 -1.67 4.48
N GLY A 346 13.27 -1.98 4.74
CA GLY A 346 12.15 -1.72 3.84
C GLY A 346 11.62 -3.03 3.27
N PHE A 347 10.63 -3.62 3.93
CA PHE A 347 10.10 -4.94 3.61
C PHE A 347 8.66 -4.80 3.12
N SER A 348 8.44 -5.23 1.87
CA SER A 348 7.13 -5.20 1.22
C SER A 348 7.02 -6.29 0.16
N PRO A 349 5.83 -6.82 -0.18
CA PRO A 349 5.66 -7.68 -1.33
C PRO A 349 6.31 -7.11 -2.58
N ALA A 350 6.97 -8.01 -3.29
CA ALA A 350 7.77 -7.72 -4.47
C ALA A 350 8.08 -9.03 -5.22
N SER A 351 8.65 -8.87 -6.40
CA SER A 351 9.35 -9.94 -7.10
C SER A 351 10.43 -10.53 -6.21
N ILE A 352 10.53 -11.84 -6.21
CA ILE A 352 11.69 -12.54 -5.63
C ILE A 352 12.87 -12.28 -6.58
N PRO A 353 14.05 -11.83 -6.11
CA PRO A 353 15.20 -11.57 -6.99
C PRO A 353 15.67 -12.78 -7.83
N ALA A 354 15.36 -14.00 -7.37
CA ALA A 354 15.62 -15.25 -8.08
C ALA A 354 14.48 -15.69 -9.05
N GLY A 355 13.37 -14.95 -9.10
CA GLY A 355 12.19 -15.24 -9.89
C GLY A 355 10.98 -15.64 -9.05
N GLY A 356 9.79 -15.18 -9.47
CA GLY A 356 8.53 -15.34 -8.74
C GLY A 356 8.13 -14.06 -7.98
N TYR A 357 7.10 -14.16 -7.14
CA TYR A 357 6.57 -13.07 -6.32
C TYR A 357 6.33 -13.58 -4.91
N ARG A 358 6.58 -12.74 -3.91
CA ARG A 358 6.36 -13.11 -2.50
C ARG A 358 6.09 -11.87 -1.66
N GLU A 359 5.38 -12.08 -0.57
CA GLU A 359 5.18 -11.11 0.49
C GLU A 359 6.38 -11.05 1.45
N TYR A 360 6.82 -9.82 1.72
CA TYR A 360 7.86 -9.51 2.70
C TYR A 360 7.35 -8.49 3.71
N GLY A 361 7.79 -8.62 4.96
CA GLY A 361 7.37 -7.77 6.06
C GLY A 361 8.25 -7.93 7.29
N VAL A 362 7.78 -7.35 8.39
CA VAL A 362 8.30 -7.59 9.74
C VAL A 362 7.22 -8.35 10.48
N ASP A 363 7.40 -9.66 10.61
CA ASP A 363 6.47 -10.59 11.25
C ASP A 363 5.97 -10.07 12.60
N GLY A 364 6.86 -9.61 13.49
CA GLY A 364 6.50 -9.10 14.83
C GLY A 364 5.58 -7.88 14.88
N ILE A 365 5.24 -7.27 13.73
CA ILE A 365 4.24 -6.20 13.58
C ILE A 365 3.13 -6.54 12.56
N GLY A 366 2.98 -7.82 12.22
CA GLY A 366 1.88 -8.39 11.44
C GLY A 366 0.94 -9.23 12.31
N MET A 367 -0.35 -9.27 11.99
CA MET A 367 -1.36 -10.03 12.73
C MET A 367 -1.36 -11.54 12.43
N GLN A 368 -0.93 -11.94 11.24
CA GLN A 368 -0.87 -13.36 10.86
C GLN A 368 0.19 -14.11 11.69
N GLU A 369 -0.15 -15.26 12.28
CA GLU A 369 0.74 -16.05 13.18
C GLU A 369 2.09 -16.52 12.58
N GLU A 370 2.23 -16.50 11.26
CA GLU A 370 3.52 -16.79 10.59
C GLU A 370 4.09 -15.55 9.87
N GLY A 371 3.36 -14.43 9.94
CA GLY A 371 3.68 -13.14 9.36
C GLY A 371 4.13 -13.16 7.89
N TYR A 372 4.59 -12.01 7.41
CA TYR A 372 5.50 -11.97 6.26
C TYR A 372 6.92 -11.82 6.78
N ASN A 373 7.76 -12.78 6.44
CA ASN A 373 9.16 -12.79 6.85
C ASN A 373 9.99 -11.87 5.95
N SER A 374 10.97 -11.18 6.53
CA SER A 374 11.84 -10.25 5.79
C SER A 374 12.85 -10.98 4.89
N LEU A 375 13.42 -12.09 5.36
CA LEU A 375 14.27 -13.02 4.61
C LEU A 375 15.46 -12.36 3.89
N GLY A 376 15.96 -11.23 4.42
CA GLY A 376 17.03 -10.46 3.78
C GLY A 376 16.66 -9.79 2.45
N VAL A 377 15.37 -9.78 2.06
CA VAL A 377 14.92 -9.13 0.83
C VAL A 377 14.32 -7.76 1.17
N VAL A 378 14.96 -6.70 0.67
CA VAL A 378 14.49 -5.32 0.83
C VAL A 378 13.97 -4.76 -0.48
N THR A 379 13.00 -3.86 -0.39
CA THR A 379 12.32 -3.30 -1.56
C THR A 379 12.42 -1.78 -1.58
N PRO A 380 12.94 -1.17 -2.66
CA PRO A 380 13.11 0.28 -2.71
C PRO A 380 11.82 1.08 -2.51
N HIS A 381 10.67 0.61 -3.00
CA HIS A 381 9.39 1.30 -2.80
C HIS A 381 9.02 1.46 -1.34
N ALA A 382 9.34 0.49 -0.47
CA ALA A 382 9.10 0.61 0.97
C ALA A 382 9.87 1.79 1.59
N SER A 383 11.10 2.05 1.12
CA SER A 383 11.88 3.23 1.53
C SER A 383 11.26 4.54 1.02
N PHE A 384 10.73 4.55 -0.21
CA PHE A 384 10.04 5.73 -0.74
C PHE A 384 8.75 6.04 0.03
N LEU A 385 7.96 5.02 0.38
CA LEU A 385 6.75 5.18 1.20
C LEU A 385 7.06 5.79 2.57
N ALA A 386 8.25 5.54 3.13
CA ALA A 386 8.69 6.07 4.41
C ALA A 386 9.18 7.53 4.37
N LEU A 387 9.27 8.17 3.19
CA LEU A 387 9.75 9.56 3.07
C LEU A 387 9.05 10.57 4.01
N PRO A 388 7.73 10.50 4.25
CA PRO A 388 7.07 11.44 5.17
C PRO A 388 7.46 11.25 6.65
N GLN A 389 7.88 10.05 7.06
CA GLN A 389 8.16 9.71 8.46
C GLN A 389 9.67 9.65 8.78
N ALA A 390 10.50 9.23 7.83
CA ALA A 390 11.93 8.95 8.03
C ALA A 390 12.75 9.37 6.78
N ARG A 391 12.62 10.64 6.39
CA ARG A 391 13.22 11.19 5.16
C ARG A 391 14.72 10.93 5.03
N ALA A 392 15.50 11.22 6.07
CA ALA A 392 16.95 11.13 5.99
C ALA A 392 17.40 9.66 5.88
N GLU A 393 16.77 8.78 6.65
CA GLU A 393 17.00 7.35 6.66
C GLU A 393 16.61 6.72 5.33
N ALA A 394 15.46 7.09 4.75
CA ALA A 394 15.00 6.61 3.45
C ALA A 394 15.99 6.98 2.33
N LEU A 395 16.41 8.26 2.26
CA LEU A 395 17.38 8.71 1.26
C LEU A 395 18.75 8.06 1.47
N SER A 396 19.17 7.84 2.71
CA SER A 396 20.43 7.15 3.02
C SER A 396 20.38 5.68 2.59
N ASN A 397 19.28 4.98 2.90
CA ASN A 397 19.07 3.58 2.58
C ASN A 397 19.04 3.36 1.06
N LEU A 398 18.25 4.15 0.31
CA LEU A 398 18.17 4.06 -1.16
C LEU A 398 19.52 4.29 -1.84
N ARG A 399 20.28 5.30 -1.40
CA ARG A 399 21.65 5.51 -1.92
C ARG A 399 22.60 4.39 -1.54
N ALA A 400 22.42 3.77 -0.38
CA ALA A 400 23.26 2.66 0.05
C ALA A 400 22.97 1.40 -0.78
N LEU A 401 21.70 1.09 -1.03
CA LEU A 401 21.28 -0.01 -1.92
C LEU A 401 21.86 0.15 -3.32
N ASP A 402 21.76 1.36 -3.89
CA ASP A 402 22.35 1.64 -5.19
C ASP A 402 23.89 1.45 -5.18
N ARG A 403 24.59 2.09 -4.23
CA ARG A 403 26.06 1.98 -4.14
C ARG A 403 26.56 0.55 -3.94
N ALA A 404 25.84 -0.26 -3.17
CA ALA A 404 26.28 -1.62 -2.81
C ALA A 404 25.91 -2.65 -3.88
N PHE A 405 24.76 -2.50 -4.54
CA PHE A 405 24.17 -3.56 -5.37
C PHE A 405 23.85 -3.12 -6.81
N GLY A 406 23.93 -1.83 -7.14
CA GLY A 406 23.46 -1.31 -8.43
C GLY A 406 21.95 -1.40 -8.58
N ALA A 407 21.21 -1.20 -7.48
CA ALA A 407 19.76 -1.31 -7.42
C ALA A 407 19.00 -0.20 -8.19
N TYR A 408 19.69 0.83 -8.69
CA TYR A 408 19.11 1.91 -9.47
C TYR A 408 19.76 2.02 -10.86
N ASP A 409 18.93 2.31 -11.86
CA ASP A 409 19.36 2.58 -13.23
C ASP A 409 18.65 3.85 -13.76
N ASP A 410 19.38 4.72 -14.45
CA ASP A 410 18.85 6.01 -14.92
C ASP A 410 17.76 5.89 -16.01
N ARG A 411 17.60 4.71 -16.62
CA ARG A 411 16.58 4.48 -17.65
C ARG A 411 15.24 4.13 -17.01
N TYR A 412 15.23 3.32 -15.94
CA TYR A 412 14.00 2.72 -15.40
C TYR A 412 13.81 2.86 -13.89
N GLY A 413 14.73 3.54 -13.20
CA GLY A 413 14.63 3.80 -11.77
C GLY A 413 15.14 2.63 -10.92
N PHE A 414 14.63 2.54 -9.69
CA PHE A 414 14.98 1.46 -8.79
C PHE A 414 14.33 0.15 -9.23
N ARG A 415 15.11 -0.93 -9.16
CA ARG A 415 14.64 -2.31 -9.33
C ARG A 415 13.71 -2.70 -8.19
N ASP A 416 12.94 -3.74 -8.42
CA ASP A 416 11.83 -4.07 -7.54
C ASP A 416 12.25 -4.53 -6.14
N SER A 417 13.33 -5.31 -6.06
CA SER A 417 13.83 -5.86 -4.81
C SER A 417 15.33 -6.20 -4.89
N VAL A 418 15.94 -6.30 -3.72
CA VAL A 418 17.33 -6.71 -3.51
C VAL A 418 17.37 -7.73 -2.40
N ASP A 419 17.94 -8.91 -2.67
CA ASP A 419 18.38 -9.83 -1.63
C ASP A 419 19.77 -9.39 -1.16
N VAL A 420 19.83 -8.80 0.03
CA VAL A 420 21.07 -8.21 0.56
C VAL A 420 22.03 -9.26 1.12
N THR A 421 21.57 -10.50 1.30
CA THR A 421 22.39 -11.63 1.75
C THR A 421 23.16 -12.25 0.60
N THR A 422 22.56 -12.30 -0.59
CA THR A 422 23.19 -12.84 -1.79
C THR A 422 23.74 -11.77 -2.74
N GLY A 423 23.30 -10.51 -2.57
CA GLY A 423 23.60 -9.40 -3.48
C GLY A 423 22.78 -9.44 -4.78
N ARG A 424 21.79 -10.33 -4.89
CA ARG A 424 20.97 -10.47 -6.10
C ARG A 424 19.94 -9.34 -6.16
N VAL A 425 19.93 -8.63 -7.28
CA VAL A 425 18.93 -7.60 -7.60
C VAL A 425 17.90 -8.18 -8.56
N SER A 426 16.64 -7.80 -8.39
CA SER A 426 15.55 -8.17 -9.31
C SER A 426 15.82 -7.66 -10.74
N ASP A 427 15.52 -8.52 -11.70
CA ASP A 427 15.56 -8.19 -13.12
C ASP A 427 14.34 -7.37 -13.57
N PHE A 428 13.34 -7.20 -12.70
CA PHE A 428 12.06 -6.58 -13.03
C PHE A 428 11.86 -5.21 -12.36
N VAL A 429 10.94 -4.45 -12.95
CA VAL A 429 10.20 -3.36 -12.29
C VAL A 429 8.71 -3.59 -12.50
N LEU A 430 7.89 -3.31 -11.48
CA LEU A 430 6.44 -3.54 -11.48
C LEU A 430 5.66 -2.23 -11.46
N ALA A 431 4.53 -2.19 -12.17
CA ALA A 431 3.70 -0.99 -12.26
C ALA A 431 3.15 -0.55 -10.90
N LEU A 432 2.81 -1.50 -10.03
CA LEU A 432 2.37 -1.22 -8.66
C LEU A 432 3.46 -0.47 -7.87
N ASP A 433 4.67 -1.02 -7.83
CA ASP A 433 5.75 -0.50 -7.01
C ASP A 433 6.29 0.83 -7.56
N GLN A 434 6.47 0.93 -8.88
CA GLN A 434 6.83 2.19 -9.52
C GLN A 434 5.70 3.24 -9.36
N GLY A 435 4.44 2.82 -9.41
CA GLY A 435 3.27 3.65 -9.12
C GLY A 435 3.28 4.24 -7.71
N MET A 436 3.69 3.46 -6.71
CA MET A 436 3.89 3.94 -5.34
C MET A 436 5.07 4.90 -5.24
N ILE A 437 6.19 4.61 -5.91
CA ILE A 437 7.38 5.48 -5.92
C ILE A 437 7.04 6.85 -6.51
N THR A 438 6.38 6.91 -7.67
CA THR A 438 5.99 8.20 -8.28
C THR A 438 5.09 9.00 -7.34
N ALA A 439 4.10 8.37 -6.73
CA ALA A 439 3.18 9.02 -5.81
C ALA A 439 3.90 9.52 -4.54
N ALA A 440 4.76 8.70 -3.93
CA ALA A 440 5.53 9.07 -2.75
C ALA A 440 6.46 10.26 -3.00
N ILE A 441 7.23 10.23 -4.10
CA ILE A 441 8.11 11.35 -4.47
C ILE A 441 7.29 12.60 -4.78
N ALA A 442 6.19 12.48 -5.53
CA ALA A 442 5.35 13.61 -5.90
C ALA A 442 4.72 14.28 -4.68
N GLN A 443 4.22 13.48 -3.73
CA GLN A 443 3.70 13.96 -2.45
C GLN A 443 4.80 14.59 -1.60
N HIS A 444 6.03 14.07 -1.65
CA HIS A 444 7.16 14.67 -0.96
C HIS A 444 7.58 16.02 -1.55
N LEU A 445 7.67 16.11 -2.88
CA LEU A 445 8.12 17.32 -3.59
C LEU A 445 7.03 18.39 -3.63
N ARG A 446 5.76 17.99 -3.82
CA ARG A 446 4.59 18.84 -3.90
C ARG A 446 3.44 18.27 -3.04
N PRO A 447 3.45 18.49 -1.71
CA PRO A 447 2.44 17.96 -0.81
C PRO A 447 1.02 18.26 -1.24
N GLY A 448 0.16 17.23 -1.21
CA GLY A 448 -1.26 17.33 -1.54
C GLY A 448 -1.60 17.24 -3.03
N LEU A 449 -0.60 17.14 -3.93
CA LEU A 449 -0.80 17.06 -5.38
C LEU A 449 -1.81 15.96 -5.76
N LEU A 450 -1.69 14.77 -5.19
CA LEU A 450 -2.55 13.63 -5.49
C LEU A 450 -3.72 13.48 -4.50
N GLN A 451 -3.76 14.28 -3.43
CA GLN A 451 -4.77 14.16 -2.36
C GLN A 451 -6.03 15.00 -2.59
N THR A 452 -5.97 15.98 -3.50
CA THR A 452 -7.09 16.92 -3.72
C THR A 452 -8.44 16.23 -3.99
N PRO A 453 -8.53 15.16 -4.80
CA PRO A 453 -9.80 14.43 -5.02
C PRO A 453 -10.39 13.81 -3.74
N PHE A 454 -9.54 13.51 -2.76
CA PHE A 454 -9.89 12.88 -1.50
C PHE A 454 -10.12 13.90 -0.37
N ARG A 455 -10.13 15.20 -0.69
CA ARG A 455 -10.52 16.30 0.22
C ARG A 455 -11.88 16.91 -0.15
N THR A 456 -12.64 16.21 -0.99
CA THR A 456 -13.96 16.63 -1.49
C THR A 456 -15.08 16.37 -0.47
N ALA A 457 -16.30 16.84 -0.74
CA ALA A 457 -17.42 16.84 0.20
C ALA A 457 -17.67 15.47 0.86
N GLY A 458 -17.66 14.37 0.11
CA GLY A 458 -17.87 13.01 0.64
C GLY A 458 -16.83 12.63 1.69
N PHE A 459 -15.54 12.74 1.35
CA PHE A 459 -14.46 12.48 2.29
C PHE A 459 -14.47 13.44 3.48
N HIS A 460 -14.70 14.74 3.24
CA HIS A 460 -14.70 15.75 4.29
C HIS A 460 -15.83 15.55 5.31
N THR A 461 -17.00 15.10 4.86
CA THR A 461 -18.19 14.95 5.71
C THR A 461 -18.36 13.56 6.30
N ARG A 462 -17.86 12.51 5.65
CA ARG A 462 -18.07 11.11 6.09
C ARG A 462 -16.80 10.39 6.55
N VAL A 463 -15.64 10.63 5.93
CA VAL A 463 -14.39 9.93 6.28
C VAL A 463 -13.55 10.70 7.30
N ARG A 464 -13.28 11.98 7.04
CA ARG A 464 -12.46 12.84 7.91
C ARG A 464 -12.93 12.85 9.37
N PRO A 465 -14.24 12.93 9.68
CA PRO A 465 -14.69 12.89 11.07
C PRO A 465 -14.36 11.59 11.79
N LEU A 466 -14.42 10.44 11.09
CA LEU A 466 -14.07 9.14 11.65
C LEU A 466 -12.58 9.10 12.03
N LEU A 467 -11.69 9.52 11.12
CA LEU A 467 -10.25 9.58 11.41
C LEU A 467 -9.94 10.56 12.54
N GLY A 468 -10.67 11.68 12.63
CA GLY A 468 -10.52 12.66 13.70
C GLY A 468 -10.96 12.16 15.08
N LYS A 469 -11.90 11.20 15.13
CA LYS A 469 -12.35 10.55 16.37
C LYS A 469 -11.41 9.44 16.82
N GLU A 470 -10.72 8.76 15.90
CA GLU A 470 -9.81 7.64 16.19
C GLU A 470 -8.83 7.92 17.35
N ARG A 471 -8.72 6.99 18.30
CA ARG A 471 -7.78 7.06 19.44
C ARG A 471 -7.07 5.72 19.66
N PHE A 472 -6.21 5.32 18.73
CA PHE A 472 -5.39 4.12 18.92
C PHE A 472 -4.70 4.11 20.29
N SER A 473 -4.64 2.94 20.92
CA SER A 473 -4.10 2.72 22.27
C SER A 473 -2.56 2.75 22.32
N LEU A 474 -1.96 3.88 21.93
CA LEU A 474 -0.52 4.04 21.60
C LEU A 474 0.31 4.81 22.63
#